data_AF-D2AY11-F1
#
_entry.id   AF-D2AY11-F1
#
_cell.length_a   1.000
_cell.length_b   1.000
_cell.length_c   1.000
_cell.angle_alpha   90.00
_cell.angle_beta   90.00
_cell.angle_gamma   90.00
#
_symmetry.space_group_name_H-M   'P 1'
#
loop_
_entity.id
_entity.type
_entity.pdbx_description
1 polymer ?
#
loop_
_entity_poly.entity_id
_entity_poly.type
_entity_poly.pdbx_seq_one_letter_code
_entity_poly.pdbx_strand_id
1 'polypeptide(L)'
;MVVRERLAAMVATASDGAVTAKEALAATVPLSALGVTSLAQMRLIDAVETEFGVEIDLSGEGFDLLDDLDALERYIAASGRSGS
;
A
#
# COMPACT_ATOMS: atom_id res chain seq x y z
N MET A 1 -1.33 -7.07 -15.42
CA MET A 1 -1.95 -6.02 -14.57
C MET A 1 -0.81 -5.32 -13.84
N VAL A 2 -0.78 -4.00 -13.79
CA VAL A 2 0.32 -3.26 -13.14
C VAL A 2 0.08 -3.28 -11.63
N VAL A 3 1.08 -3.70 -10.83
CA VAL A 3 0.97 -3.81 -9.35
C VAL A 3 0.50 -2.49 -8.75
N ARG A 4 1.02 -1.36 -9.25
CA ARG A 4 0.62 -0.01 -8.89
C ARG A 4 -0.89 0.28 -8.95
N GLU A 5 -1.56 -0.08 -10.05
CA GLU A 5 -3.00 0.20 -10.21
C GLU A 5 -3.83 -0.58 -9.19
N ARG A 6 -3.38 -1.80 -8.86
CA ARG A 6 -4.01 -2.64 -7.84
C ARG A 6 -3.82 -2.05 -6.44
N LEU A 7 -2.60 -1.62 -6.11
CA LEU A 7 -2.29 -0.92 -4.86
C LEU A 7 -3.19 0.29 -4.66
N ALA A 8 -3.31 1.14 -5.69
CA ALA A 8 -4.15 2.33 -5.61
C ALA A 8 -5.64 2.02 -5.37
N ALA A 9 -6.16 0.95 -6.00
CA ALA A 9 -7.53 0.49 -5.76
C ALA A 9 -7.72 -0.02 -4.31
N MET A 10 -6.71 -0.69 -3.75
CA MET A 10 -6.75 -1.13 -2.36
C MET A 10 -6.66 0.04 -1.38
N VAL A 11 -5.83 1.07 -1.64
CA VAL A 11 -5.80 2.31 -0.85
C VAL A 11 -7.19 2.96 -0.80
N ALA A 12 -7.88 3.02 -1.93
CA ALA A 12 -9.23 3.59 -1.97
C ALA A 12 -10.24 2.79 -1.15
N THR A 13 -10.10 1.46 -1.16
CA THR A 13 -10.96 0.58 -0.37
C THR A 13 -10.64 0.68 1.13
N ALA A 14 -9.36 0.65 1.49
CA ALA A 14 -8.88 0.70 2.87
C ALA A 14 -9.18 2.04 3.56
N SER A 15 -9.17 3.13 2.78
CA SER A 15 -9.52 4.49 3.23
C SER A 15 -11.03 4.78 3.24
N ASP A 16 -11.89 3.79 3.01
CA ASP A 16 -13.35 3.97 2.89
C ASP A 16 -13.74 5.04 1.85
N GLY A 17 -12.94 5.19 0.79
CA GLY A 17 -13.13 6.19 -0.26
C GLY A 17 -12.63 7.60 0.07
N ALA A 18 -11.94 7.80 1.19
CA ALA A 18 -11.34 9.10 1.53
C ALA A 18 -10.26 9.52 0.53
N VAL A 19 -9.52 8.56 -0.04
CA VAL A 19 -8.57 8.78 -1.12
C VAL A 19 -8.97 7.91 -2.30
N THR A 20 -9.16 8.48 -3.49
CA THR A 20 -9.49 7.69 -4.67
C THR A 20 -8.24 7.02 -5.26
N ALA A 21 -8.42 5.93 -6.02
CA ALA A 21 -7.30 5.26 -6.68
C ALA A 21 -6.52 6.21 -7.61
N LYS A 22 -7.21 7.15 -8.26
CA LYS A 22 -6.56 8.15 -9.11
C LYS A 22 -5.71 9.12 -8.32
N GLU A 23 -6.18 9.56 -7.14
CA GLU A 23 -5.41 10.42 -6.24
C GLU A 23 -4.21 9.68 -5.67
N ALA A 24 -4.36 8.42 -5.28
CA ALA A 24 -3.26 7.59 -4.83
C ALA A 24 -2.20 7.37 -5.93
N LEU A 25 -2.61 7.20 -7.20
CA LEU A 25 -1.68 7.09 -8.34
C LEU A 25 -0.98 8.41 -8.69
N ALA A 26 -1.67 9.53 -8.48
CA ALA A 26 -1.14 10.87 -8.72
C ALA A 26 -0.43 11.46 -7.48
N ALA A 27 -0.37 10.70 -6.39
CA ALA A 27 0.21 11.13 -5.14
C ALA A 27 1.70 11.42 -5.33
N THR A 28 2.10 12.65 -5.00
CA THR A 28 3.52 13.04 -4.87
C THR A 28 3.91 13.26 -3.42
N VAL A 29 2.99 12.98 -2.50
CA VAL A 29 3.10 13.17 -1.06
C VAL A 29 2.72 11.87 -0.37
N PRO A 30 3.11 11.67 0.90
CA PRO A 30 2.73 10.49 1.66
C PRO A 30 1.23 10.23 1.67
N LEU A 31 0.82 8.96 1.66
CA LEU A 31 -0.59 8.58 1.77
C LEU A 31 -1.24 9.12 3.04
N SER A 32 -0.52 9.16 4.16
CA SER A 32 -0.95 9.86 5.38
C SER A 32 -1.32 11.32 5.16
N ALA A 33 -0.57 12.03 4.32
CA ALA A 33 -0.84 13.44 3.98
C ALA A 33 -2.09 13.61 3.09
N LEU A 34 -2.49 12.57 2.35
CA LEU A 34 -3.75 12.54 1.59
C LEU A 34 -4.98 12.23 2.45
N GLY A 35 -4.78 11.88 3.73
CA GLY A 35 -5.86 11.52 4.66
C GLY A 35 -5.99 10.03 4.91
N VAL A 36 -5.02 9.21 4.48
CA VAL A 36 -4.96 7.79 4.88
C VAL A 36 -4.59 7.72 6.36
N THR A 37 -5.59 7.43 7.19
CA THR A 37 -5.40 7.29 8.64
C THR A 37 -4.62 6.02 8.98
N SER A 38 -4.06 5.94 10.19
CA SER A 38 -3.37 4.73 10.67
C SER A 38 -4.27 3.48 10.61
N LEU A 39 -5.58 3.62 10.81
CA LEU A 39 -6.54 2.52 10.66
C LEU A 39 -6.67 2.07 9.19
N ALA A 40 -6.71 3.02 8.26
CA ALA A 40 -6.71 2.71 6.84
C ALA A 40 -5.38 2.06 6.40
N GLN A 41 -4.25 2.48 6.97
CA GLN A 41 -2.96 1.81 6.75
C GLN A 41 -3.00 0.36 7.23
N MET A 42 -3.52 0.07 8.44
CA MET A 42 -3.65 -1.32 8.92
C MET A 42 -4.53 -2.17 8.01
N ARG A 43 -5.68 -1.64 7.56
CA ARG A 43 -6.55 -2.35 6.60
C ARG A 43 -5.88 -2.57 5.24
N LEU A 44 -5.05 -1.62 4.80
CA LEU A 44 -4.29 -1.74 3.56
C LEU A 44 -3.27 -2.86 3.67
N ILE A 45 -2.57 -2.99 4.80
CA ILE A 45 -1.63 -4.09 5.05
C ILE A 45 -2.36 -5.42 4.92
N ASP A 46 -3.41 -5.64 5.71
CA ASP A 46 -4.16 -6.90 5.70
C ASP A 46 -4.59 -7.28 4.27
N ALA A 47 -5.04 -6.29 3.49
CA ALA A 47 -5.43 -6.48 2.09
C ALA A 47 -4.24 -6.82 1.18
N VAL A 48 -3.10 -6.14 1.33
CA VAL A 48 -1.87 -6.38 0.55
C VAL A 48 -1.29 -7.75 0.88
N GLU A 49 -1.20 -8.11 2.15
CA GLU A 49 -0.70 -9.41 2.60
C GLU A 49 -1.56 -10.55 2.05
N THR A 50 -2.89 -10.39 2.12
CA THR A 50 -3.84 -11.38 1.59
C THR A 50 -3.78 -11.48 0.07
N GLU A 51 -3.70 -10.36 -0.65
CA GLU A 51 -3.73 -10.32 -2.11
C GLU A 51 -2.41 -10.79 -2.74
N PHE A 52 -1.27 -10.38 -2.16
CA PHE A 52 0.06 -10.63 -2.73
C PHE A 52 0.83 -11.74 -2.02
N GLY A 53 0.34 -12.24 -0.89
CA GLY A 53 1.04 -13.27 -0.10
C GLY A 53 2.36 -12.78 0.48
N VAL A 54 2.45 -11.47 0.77
CA VAL A 54 3.62 -10.86 1.42
C VAL A 54 3.32 -10.65 2.91
N GLU A 55 4.35 -10.47 3.73
CA GLU A 55 4.21 -10.13 5.16
C GLU A 55 4.88 -8.78 5.37
N ILE A 56 4.13 -7.76 5.78
CA ILE A 56 4.66 -6.41 6.00
C ILE A 56 4.95 -6.27 7.50
N ASP A 57 6.23 -6.22 7.84
CA ASP A 57 6.62 -5.96 9.22
C ASP A 57 6.34 -4.50 9.58
N LEU A 58 5.38 -4.28 10.47
CA LEU A 58 5.03 -2.98 11.04
C LEU A 58 6.10 -2.44 12.01
N SER A 59 7.11 -3.25 12.34
CA SER A 59 8.26 -2.80 13.11
C SER A 59 9.26 -2.06 12.22
N GLY A 60 9.78 -0.93 12.69
CA GLY A 60 10.77 -0.14 11.93
C GLY A 60 10.15 0.59 10.72
N GLU A 61 10.60 0.23 9.51
CA GLU A 61 10.30 0.94 8.25
C GLU A 61 8.92 0.59 7.64
N GLY A 62 8.17 -0.34 8.23
CA GLY A 62 6.86 -0.79 7.74
C GLY A 62 5.81 0.31 7.58
N PHE A 63 5.79 1.28 8.51
CA PHE A 63 4.89 2.42 8.42
C PHE A 63 5.29 3.39 7.31
N ASP A 64 6.59 3.60 7.11
CA ASP A 64 7.09 4.47 6.04
C ASP A 64 6.84 3.86 4.65
N LEU A 65 6.87 2.52 4.54
CA LEU A 65 6.50 1.78 3.33
C LEU A 65 5.04 2.04 2.92
N LEU A 66 4.13 2.14 3.88
CA LEU A 66 2.69 2.37 3.64
C LEU A 66 2.36 3.80 3.28
N ASP A 67 3.30 4.72 3.48
CA ASP A 67 3.16 6.11 3.10
C ASP A 67 3.59 6.37 1.64
N ASP A 68 4.32 5.45 1.01
CA ASP A 68 4.77 5.57 -0.38
C ASP A 68 4.34 4.36 -1.24
N LEU A 69 3.47 4.62 -2.23
CA LEU A 69 2.95 3.60 -3.14
C LEU A 69 4.06 2.93 -3.98
N ASP A 70 5.10 3.69 -4.37
CA ASP A 70 6.23 3.16 -5.11
C ASP A 70 7.13 2.31 -4.20
N ALA A 71 7.25 2.66 -2.91
CA ALA A 71 7.96 1.83 -1.94
C ALA A 71 7.25 0.49 -1.74
N LEU A 72 5.91 0.50 -1.61
CA LEU A 72 5.10 -0.72 -1.54
C LEU A 72 5.21 -1.59 -2.80
N GLU A 73 5.16 -0.96 -3.99
CA GLU A 73 5.34 -1.67 -5.27
C GLU A 73 6.71 -2.37 -5.34
N ARG A 74 7.78 -1.66 -4.96
CA ARG A 74 9.13 -2.23 -4.91
C ARG A 74 9.24 -3.38 -3.91
N TYR A 75 8.61 -3.23 -2.74
CA TYR A 75 8.59 -4.26 -1.71
C TYR A 75 7.92 -5.54 -2.22
N ILE A 76 6.71 -5.44 -2.77
CA ILE A 76 5.98 -6.58 -3.35
C ILE A 76 6.79 -7.24 -4.47
N ALA A 77 7.38 -6.45 -5.36
CA ALA A 77 8.22 -6.95 -6.45
C ALA A 77 9.49 -7.65 -5.95
N ALA A 78 10.01 -7.28 -4.78
CA ALA A 78 11.13 -7.94 -4.13
C ALA A 78 10.69 -9.25 -3.44
N SER A 79 9.59 -9.24 -2.71
CA SER A 79 9.06 -10.39 -1.97
C SER A 79 8.59 -11.52 -2.89
N GLY A 80 7.98 -11.17 -4.03
CA GLY A 80 7.54 -12.15 -5.05
C GLY A 80 8.68 -12.95 -5.71
N ARG A 81 9.96 -12.58 -5.51
CA ARG A 81 11.12 -13.32 -6.02
C ARG A 81 11.72 -14.32 -5.03
N SER A 82 11.28 -14.33 -3.76
CA SER A 82 11.89 -15.15 -2.71
C SER A 82 11.18 -16.49 -2.45
N GLY A 83 10.10 -16.80 -3.18
CA GLY A 83 9.42 -18.10 -3.11
C GLY A 83 9.96 -19.08 -4.16
N SER A 84 11.01 -19.83 -3.83
CA SER A 84 11.41 -21.07 -4.52
C SER A 84 11.85 -22.11 -3.50
#